data_AF-A0A2A5M661-F1
#
_entry.id   AF-A0A2A5M661-F1
#
_cell.length_a   1.000
_cell.length_b   1.000
_cell.length_c   1.000
_cell.angle_alpha   90.00
_cell.angle_beta   90.00
_cell.angle_gamma   90.00
#
_symmetry.space_group_name_H-M   'P 1'
#
loop_
_entity.id
_entity.type
_entity.pdbx_description
1 polymer ?
#
loop_
_entity_poly.entity_id
_entity_poly.type
_entity_poly.pdbx_seq_one_letter_code
_entity_poly.pdbx_strand_id
1 'polypeptide(L)' 'RATSGTSIQANGILSLLSSNSAASEDIKYLKGYIHSSDILRILDQKIQLKKLYNGQHLDLFYKLWQSSSNEAFLKYYQSR' A
#
# COMPACT_ATOMS: atom_id res chain seq x y z
N ARG A 1 19.58 14.78 -12.16
CA ARG A 1 18.47 13.90 -12.62
C ARG A 1 17.50 13.76 -11.45
N ALA A 2 16.42 14.56 -11.42
CA ALA A 2 15.46 14.58 -10.33
C ALA A 2 14.37 13.54 -10.58
N THR A 3 14.20 12.57 -9.70
CA THR A 3 13.05 11.65 -9.67
C THR A 3 12.23 11.96 -8.42
N SER A 4 11.48 13.05 -8.47
CA SER A 4 10.53 13.44 -7.42
C SER A 4 9.24 13.93 -8.10
N GLY A 5 8.48 13.02 -8.72
CA GLY A 5 7.29 13.39 -9.53
C GLY A 5 6.04 12.55 -9.32
N THR A 6 6.09 11.45 -8.59
CA THR A 6 4.98 10.47 -8.57
C THR A 6 4.09 10.56 -7.32
N SER A 7 4.61 11.03 -6.18
CA SER A 7 3.83 11.17 -4.94
C SER A 7 2.94 12.41 -4.88
N ILE A 8 3.25 13.45 -5.66
CA ILE A 8 2.51 14.72 -5.64
C ILE A 8 1.13 14.58 -6.35
N GLN A 9 1.01 13.71 -7.35
CA GLN A 9 -0.22 13.55 -8.14
C GLN A 9 -1.33 12.80 -7.39
N ALA A 10 -0.99 11.79 -6.60
CA ALA A 10 -1.98 11.07 -5.79
C ALA A 10 -2.63 11.99 -4.74
N ASN A 11 -1.85 12.90 -4.14
CA ASN A 11 -2.34 13.88 -3.17
C ASN A 11 -3.26 14.94 -3.79
N GLY A 12 -2.99 15.37 -5.02
CA GLY A 12 -3.85 16.33 -5.73
C GLY A 12 -5.24 15.76 -6.06
N ILE A 13 -5.30 14.51 -6.53
CA ILE A 13 -6.56 13.82 -6.79
C ILE A 13 -7.33 13.58 -5.48
N LEU A 14 -6.66 13.14 -4.41
CA LEU A 14 -7.30 12.97 -3.10
C LEU A 14 -7.85 14.30 -2.53
N SER A 15 -7.12 15.40 -2.70
CA SER A 15 -7.53 16.74 -2.27
C SER A 15 -8.77 17.26 -3.01
N LEU A 16 -8.94 16.89 -4.28
CA LEU A 16 -10.12 17.27 -5.07
C LEU A 16 -11.35 16.41 -4.72
N LEU A 17 -11.13 15.19 -4.23
CA LEU A 17 -12.20 14.28 -3.84
C LEU A 17 -12.65 14.50 -2.38
N SER A 18 -11.78 14.98 -1.48
CA SER A 18 -12.11 15.16 -0.06
C SER A 18 -13.02 16.37 0.24
N SER A 19 -13.20 17.29 -0.71
CA SER A 19 -14.05 18.48 -0.57
C SER A 19 -15.54 18.19 -0.78
N ASN A 20 -15.92 16.97 -1.18
CA ASN A 20 -17.30 16.51 -1.27
C ASN A 20 -17.60 15.53 -0.13
N SER A 21 -18.52 15.87 0.77
CA SER A 21 -18.85 15.07 1.97
C SER A 21 -19.32 13.65 1.64
N ALA A 22 -20.07 13.45 0.54
CA ALA A 22 -20.48 12.12 0.07
C ALA A 22 -19.28 11.27 -0.40
N ALA A 23 -18.30 11.89 -1.06
CA ALA A 23 -17.09 11.19 -1.51
C ALA A 23 -16.20 10.76 -0.33
N SER A 24 -16.31 11.43 0.83
CA SER A 24 -15.48 11.11 2.00
C SER A 24 -15.75 9.70 2.57
N GLU A 25 -17.01 9.24 2.53
CA GLU A 25 -17.41 7.92 3.03
C GLU A 25 -16.98 6.82 2.03
N ASP A 26 -17.21 7.03 0.74
CA ASP A 26 -16.73 6.13 -0.32
C ASP A 26 -15.20 5.99 -0.32
N ILE A 27 -14.48 7.09 -0.10
CA ILE A 27 -13.01 7.07 0.05
C ILE A 27 -12.58 6.26 1.27
N LYS A 28 -13.33 6.35 2.39
CA LYS A 28 -13.05 5.56 3.59
C LYS A 28 -13.22 4.07 3.32
N TYR A 29 -14.29 3.67 2.62
CA TYR A 29 -14.48 2.29 2.20
C TYR A 29 -13.38 1.82 1.25
N LEU A 30 -13.03 2.63 0.24
CA LEU A 30 -11.96 2.31 -0.69
C LEU A 30 -10.62 2.14 0.01
N LYS A 31 -10.29 3.03 0.96
CA LYS A 31 -9.09 2.91 1.78
C LYS A 31 -9.09 1.62 2.60
N GLY A 32 -10.21 1.30 3.26
CA GLY A 32 -10.37 0.04 3.99
C GLY A 32 -10.16 -1.18 3.10
N TYR A 33 -10.69 -1.15 1.88
CA TYR A 33 -10.50 -2.21 0.90
C TYR A 33 -9.05 -2.33 0.43
N ILE A 34 -8.38 -1.22 0.16
CA ILE A 34 -6.95 -1.20 -0.20
C ILE A 34 -6.10 -1.83 0.91
N HIS A 35 -6.42 -1.59 2.19
CA HIS A 35 -5.72 -2.16 3.35
C HIS A 35 -6.21 -3.57 3.77
N SER A 36 -7.12 -4.18 3.00
CA SER A 36 -7.64 -5.52 3.27
C SER A 36 -6.66 -6.63 2.86
N SER A 37 -6.83 -7.81 3.45
CA SER A 37 -6.09 -9.01 3.05
C SER A 37 -6.40 -9.46 1.61
N ASP A 38 -7.59 -9.14 1.09
CA ASP A 38 -7.98 -9.54 -0.26
C ASP A 38 -7.21 -8.77 -1.32
N ILE A 39 -7.10 -7.44 -1.19
CA ILE A 39 -6.25 -6.65 -2.07
C ILE A 39 -4.80 -7.07 -1.94
N LEU A 40 -4.32 -7.30 -0.72
CA LEU A 40 -2.96 -7.78 -0.49
C LEU A 40 -2.67 -9.08 -1.27
N ARG A 41 -3.62 -10.03 -1.25
CA ARG A 41 -3.53 -11.28 -2.02
C ARG A 41 -3.51 -11.02 -3.53
N ILE A 42 -4.39 -10.16 -4.04
CA ILE A 42 -4.44 -9.82 -5.47
C ILE A 42 -3.11 -9.19 -5.92
N LEU A 43 -2.55 -8.28 -5.12
CA LEU A 43 -1.27 -7.65 -5.39
C LEU A 43 -0.14 -8.69 -5.38
N ASP A 44 -0.11 -9.56 -4.38
CA ASP A 44 0.91 -10.61 -4.34
C ASP A 44 0.82 -11.56 -5.54
N GLN A 45 -0.38 -11.91 -5.98
CA GLN A 45 -0.59 -12.73 -7.18
C GLN A 45 -0.16 -12.02 -8.48
N LYS A 46 -0.42 -10.72 -8.59
CA LYS A 46 -0.16 -9.96 -9.83
C LYS A 46 1.30 -9.53 -9.98
N ILE A 47 1.92 -9.08 -8.90
CA ILE A 47 3.25 -8.47 -8.94
C ILE A 47 4.27 -9.14 -8.01
N GLN A 48 3.92 -10.26 -7.39
CA GLN A 48 4.79 -10.96 -6.43
C GLN A 48 5.25 -10.02 -5.31
N LEU A 49 4.32 -9.25 -4.76
CA LEU A 49 4.59 -8.17 -3.81
C LEU A 49 5.46 -8.61 -2.63
N LYS A 50 5.22 -9.81 -2.06
CA LYS A 50 6.02 -10.37 -0.96
C LYS A 50 7.49 -10.55 -1.35
N LYS A 51 7.75 -10.97 -2.61
CA LYS A 51 9.10 -11.11 -3.17
C LYS A 51 9.79 -9.76 -3.35
N LEU A 52 9.05 -8.75 -3.81
CA LEU A 52 9.57 -7.39 -3.95
C LEU A 52 9.96 -6.78 -2.60
N TYR A 53 9.14 -6.99 -1.57
CA TYR A 53 9.47 -6.56 -0.20
C TYR A 53 10.68 -7.29 0.37
N ASN A 54 10.83 -8.58 0.08
CA ASN A 54 12.00 -9.33 0.53
C ASN A 54 13.30 -8.89 -0.19
N GLY A 55 13.23 -8.48 -1.45
CA GLY A 55 14.39 -8.01 -2.23
C GLY A 55 14.91 -6.63 -1.80
N GLN A 56 14.17 -5.89 -0.97
CA GLN A 56 14.56 -4.56 -0.54
C GLN A 56 15.63 -4.65 0.57
N HIS A 57 16.88 -4.28 0.25
CA HIS A 57 18.04 -4.38 1.16
C HIS A 57 18.29 -3.10 1.98
N LEU A 58 17.51 -2.04 1.76
CA LEU A 58 17.69 -0.75 2.42
C LEU A 58 17.28 -0.74 3.90
N ASP A 59 16.45 -1.68 4.34
CA ASP A 59 15.92 -1.71 5.70
C ASP A 59 15.91 -3.13 6.28
N LEU A 60 17.04 -3.52 6.90
CA LEU A 60 17.26 -4.87 7.42
C LEU A 60 16.46 -5.17 8.70
N PHE A 61 16.18 -4.14 9.52
CA PHE A 61 15.46 -4.30 10.79
C PHE A 61 13.95 -4.37 10.57
N TYR A 62 13.42 -3.64 9.59
CA TYR A 62 12.01 -3.71 9.18
C TYR A 62 11.87 -4.49 7.86
N LYS A 63 12.56 -5.63 7.73
CA LYS A 63 12.48 -6.48 6.54
C LYS A 63 11.37 -7.52 6.67
N LEU A 64 10.59 -7.68 5.61
CA LEU A 64 9.66 -8.81 5.50
C LEU A 64 10.39 -10.04 4.97
N TRP A 65 10.38 -11.12 5.75
CA TRP A 65 10.97 -12.40 5.36
C TRP A 65 9.98 -13.21 4.51
N GLN A 66 10.49 -14.06 3.62
CA GLN A 66 9.63 -14.95 2.82
C GLN A 66 8.84 -15.94 3.70
N SER A 67 9.43 -16.33 4.83
CA SER A 67 8.81 -17.18 5.85
C SER A 67 7.82 -16.43 6.76
N SER A 68 7.68 -15.10 6.63
CA SER A 68 6.72 -14.34 7.45
C SER A 68 5.30 -14.82 7.20
N SER A 69 4.52 -14.89 8.28
CA SER A 69 3.11 -15.26 8.25
C SER A 69 2.29 -14.25 7.43
N ASN A 70 1.11 -14.68 6.98
CA ASN A 70 0.19 -13.79 6.25
C ASN A 70 -0.23 -12.57 7.08
N GLU A 71 -0.35 -12.73 8.40
CA GLU A 71 -0.67 -11.62 9.30
C GLU A 71 0.49 -10.62 9.42
N ALA A 72 1.74 -11.10 9.51
CA ALA A 72 2.91 -10.23 9.50
C ALA A 72 3.05 -9.49 8.16
N PHE A 73 2.76 -10.16 7.04
CA PHE A 73 2.71 -9.54 5.73
C PHE A 73 1.61 -8.47 5.64
N LEU A 74 0.42 -8.73 6.18
CA LEU A 74 -0.66 -7.77 6.23
C LEU A 74 -0.31 -6.54 7.07
N LYS A 75 0.22 -6.74 8.28
CA LYS A 75 0.69 -5.64 9.13
C LYS A 75 1.77 -4.80 8.45
N TYR A 76 2.71 -5.47 7.77
CA TYR A 76 3.78 -4.81 7.02
C TYR A 76 3.26 -3.95 5.87
N TYR A 77 2.21 -4.43 5.20
CA TYR A 77 1.54 -3.71 4.12
C TYR A 77 0.69 -2.55 4.65
N GLN A 78 0.01 -2.71 5.79
CA GLN A 78 -0.79 -1.66 6.42
C GLN A 78 0.06 -0.56 7.07
N SER A 79 1.31 -0.84 7.44
CA SER A 79 2.21 0.14 8.02
C SER A 79 2.90 1.07 7.01
N ARG A 80 2.62 0.91 5.72
CA ARG A 80 3.15 1.73 4.60
C ARG A 80 2.01 2.39 3.86
#